data_AF-A0A255ZTU6-F1
#
_entry.id   AF-A0A255ZTU6-F1
#
_cell.length_a   1.000
_cell.length_b   1.000
_cell.length_c   1.000
_cell.angle_alpha   90.00
_cell.angle_beta   90.00
_cell.angle_gamma   90.00
#
_symmetry.space_group_name_H-M   'P 1'
#
loop_
_entity.id
_entity.type
_entity.pdbx_description
1 polymer ?
#
loop_
_entity_poly.entity_id
_entity_poly.type
_entity_poly.pdbx_seq_one_letter_code
_entity_poly.pdbx_strand_id
1 'polypeptide(L)' 'MGVPQLKEAKLLLNSGTEFLIKAKGFTKNTIYRNDCYLNGTKRTDNQISYQQIQQGGTLEFEMQKQ' A
#
# COMPACT_ATOMS: atom_id res chain seq x y z
N MET A 1 -5.82 -1.20 -8.67
CA MET A 1 -5.18 -0.51 -7.54
C MET A 1 -4.08 0.29 -8.18
N GLY A 2 -3.93 1.55 -7.80
CA GLY A 2 -2.92 2.42 -8.42
C GLY A 2 -1.50 2.02 -8.07
N VAL A 3 -0.55 2.86 -8.49
CA VAL A 3 0.86 2.72 -8.13
C VAL A 3 1.28 3.91 -7.26
N PRO A 4 1.80 3.68 -6.04
CA PRO A 4 2.21 4.77 -5.15
C PRO A 4 3.33 5.60 -5.78
N GLN A 5 3.27 6.92 -5.57
CA GLN A 5 4.26 7.90 -6.04
C GLN A 5 5.21 8.36 -4.93
N LEU A 6 5.08 7.76 -3.75
CA LEU A 6 5.77 8.09 -2.51
C LEU A 6 6.37 6.80 -1.94
N LYS A 7 7.48 6.90 -1.21
CA LYS A 7 8.04 5.74 -0.48
C LYS A 7 7.12 5.26 0.63
N GLU A 8 6.50 6.19 1.36
CA GLU A 8 5.62 5.89 2.47
C GLU A 8 4.58 7.00 2.63
N ALA A 9 3.38 6.63 3.05
CA ALA A 9 2.37 7.55 3.56
C ALA A 9 1.71 6.95 4.79
N LYS A 10 1.41 7.80 5.77
CA LYS A 10 0.73 7.43 7.01
C LYS A 10 -0.58 8.21 7.10
N LEU A 11 -1.68 7.48 7.24
CA LEU A 11 -3.01 8.04 7.46
C LEU A 11 -3.39 7.85 8.93
N LEU A 12 -3.75 8.94 9.60
CA LEU A 12 -4.39 8.91 10.90
C LEU A 12 -5.90 8.84 10.67
N LEU A 13 -6.54 7.79 11.17
CA LEU A 13 -7.97 7.57 10.97
C LEU A 13 -8.77 8.16 12.14
N ASN A 14 -10.04 8.48 11.91
CA ASN A 14 -10.93 9.06 12.93
C ASN A 14 -11.11 8.15 14.15
N SER A 15 -10.95 6.84 13.99
CA SER A 15 -10.94 5.85 15.07
C SER A 15 -9.72 5.95 16.00
N GLY A 16 -8.71 6.74 15.63
CA GLY A 16 -7.41 6.79 16.31
C GLY A 16 -6.42 5.73 15.84
N THR A 17 -6.82 4.83 14.93
CA THR A 17 -5.92 3.84 14.32
C THR A 17 -5.16 4.43 13.15
N GLU A 18 -4.07 3.76 12.76
CA GLU A 18 -3.21 4.20 11.67
C GLU A 18 -3.33 3.25 10.49
N PHE A 19 -3.27 3.81 9.28
CA PHE A 19 -3.13 3.06 8.04
C PHE A 19 -1.89 3.51 7.30
N LEU A 20 -0.92 2.60 7.17
CA LEU A 20 0.35 2.83 6.51
C LEU A 20 0.32 2.32 5.07
N ILE A 21 0.84 3.11 4.15
CA ILE A 21 1.06 2.72 2.76
C ILE A 21 2.56 2.76 2.52
N LYS A 22 3.16 1.64 2.10
CA LYS A 22 4.61 1.52 1.87
C LYS A 22 4.89 1.05 0.46
N ALA A 23 5.85 1.68 -0.22
CA ALA A 23 6.34 1.30 -1.54
C ALA A 23 7.76 0.75 -1.42
N LYS A 24 7.88 -0.55 -1.14
CA LYS A 24 9.16 -1.23 -0.95
C LYS A 24 9.91 -1.29 -2.28
N GLY A 25 11.16 -0.81 -2.27
CA GLY A 25 11.98 -0.73 -3.46
C GLY A 25 11.67 0.45 -4.38
N PHE A 26 10.88 1.45 -3.94
CA PHE A 26 10.60 2.65 -4.74
C PHE A 26 11.85 3.53 -4.96
N THR A 27 12.15 3.77 -6.24
CA THR A 27 13.21 4.64 -6.76
C THR A 27 12.70 5.32 -8.03
N LYS A 28 13.48 6.25 -8.60
CA LYS A 28 13.14 6.87 -9.89
C LYS A 28 12.92 5.85 -11.04
N ASN A 29 13.49 4.64 -10.93
CA ASN A 29 13.46 3.63 -11.99
C ASN A 29 12.56 2.43 -11.64
N THR A 30 12.01 2.36 -10.43
CA THR A 30 11.16 1.27 -9.95
C THR A 30 9.77 1.83 -9.63
N ILE A 31 9.05 2.14 -10.70
CA ILE A 31 7.77 2.86 -10.68
C ILE A 31 6.58 1.98 -11.04
N TYR A 32 6.78 0.67 -11.23
CA TYR A 32 5.71 -0.29 -11.50
C TYR A 32 5.44 -1.14 -10.26
N ARG A 33 4.18 -1.52 -10.06
CA ARG A 33 3.78 -2.47 -9.02
C ARG A 33 4.10 -3.90 -9.49
N ASN A 34 4.81 -4.65 -8.67
CA ASN A 34 4.91 -6.11 -8.78
C ASN A 34 3.76 -6.77 -8.03
N ASP A 35 3.84 -6.72 -6.70
CA ASP A 35 2.89 -7.32 -5.79
C ASP A 35 2.34 -6.30 -4.80
N CYS A 36 1.26 -6.68 -4.12
CA CYS A 36 0.66 -5.88 -3.08
C CYS A 36 0.18 -6.78 -1.94
N TYR A 37 0.38 -6.32 -0.70
CA TYR A 37 0.05 -7.04 0.52
C TYR A 37 -0.76 -6.12 1.42
N LEU A 38 -1.89 -6.62 1.91
CA LEU A 38 -2.66 -5.95 2.96
C LEU A 38 -2.46 -6.75 4.25
N ASN A 39 -1.86 -6.12 5.25
CA ASN A 39 -1.56 -6.74 6.55
C ASN A 39 -0.81 -8.08 6.39
N GLY A 40 0.20 -8.09 5.50
CA GLY A 40 1.00 -9.28 5.18
C GLY A 40 0.33 -10.30 4.24
N THR A 41 -0.96 -10.15 3.93
CA THR A 41 -1.67 -11.07 3.01
C THR A 41 -1.58 -10.56 1.58
N LYS A 42 -1.07 -11.39 0.67
CA LYS A 42 -0.96 -11.08 -0.77
C LYS A 42 -2.35 -10.79 -1.36
N ARG A 43 -2.47 -9.69 -2.10
CA ARG A 43 -3.70 -9.25 -2.76
C ARG A 43 -3.61 -9.50 -4.26
N THR A 44 -4.55 -10.28 -4.78
CA THR A 44 -4.77 -10.46 -6.22
C THR A 44 -5.73 -9.43 -6.79
N ASP A 45 -6.61 -8.90 -5.93
CA ASP A 45 -7.61 -7.92 -6.34
C ASP A 45 -6.99 -6.55 -6.55
N ASN A 46 -7.53 -5.81 -7.50
CA ASN A 46 -7.13 -4.44 -7.78
C ASN A 46 -7.84 -3.40 -6.90
N GLN A 47 -8.48 -3.80 -5.80
CA GLN A 47 -9.19 -2.89 -4.92
C GLN A 47 -9.09 -3.32 -3.45
N ILE A 48 -9.24 -2.34 -2.57
CA ILE A 48 -9.47 -2.51 -1.13
C ILE A 48 -10.70 -1.69 -0.77
N SER A 49 -11.51 -2.19 0.17
CA SER A 49 -12.71 -1.50 0.62
C SER A 49 -12.38 -0.45 1.68
N TYR A 50 -13.30 0.50 1.85
CA TYR A 50 -13.20 1.47 2.94
C TYR A 50 -13.15 0.80 4.32
N GLN A 51 -13.92 -0.28 4.54
CA GLN A 51 -13.91 -1.03 5.80
C GLN A 51 -12.54 -1.64 6.10
N GLN A 52 -11.84 -2.15 5.08
CA GLN A 52 -10.48 -2.67 5.24
C GLN A 52 -9.49 -1.56 5.63
N ILE A 53 -9.66 -0.34 5.09
CA ILE A 53 -8.84 0.81 5.47
C ILE A 53 -9.15 1.23 6.91
N GLN A 54 -10.43 1.29 7.30
CA GLN A 54 -10.84 1.71 8.65
C GLN A 54 -10.32 0.78 9.77
N GLN A 55 -10.04 -0.49 9.46
CA GLN A 55 -9.39 -1.42 10.38
C GLN A 55 -7.92 -1.05 10.68
N GLY A 56 -7.33 -0.13 9.91
CA GLY A 56 -5.93 0.26 10.01
C GLY A 56 -4.99 -0.80 9.44
N GLY A 57 -3.71 -0.71 9.84
CA GLY A 57 -2.68 -1.65 9.44
C GLY A 57 -1.80 -1.13 8.31
N THR A 58 -1.31 -2.02 7.44
CA THR A 58 -0.33 -1.68 6.41
C THR A 58 -0.72 -2.26 5.04
N LEU A 59 -0.69 -1.39 4.02
CA LEU A 59 -0.73 -1.74 2.60
C LEU A 59 0.67 -1.59 2.01
N GLU A 60 1.30 -2.71 1.68
CA GLU A 60 2.66 -2.74 1.13
C GLU A 60 2.61 -3.04 -0.36
N PHE A 61 3.32 -2.23 -1.14
CA PHE A 61 3.56 -2.43 -2.56
C PHE A 61 5.01 -2.85 -2.74
N GLU A 62 5.23 -3.95 -3.46
CA GLU A 62 6.54 -4.29 -3.98
C GLU A 62 6.71 -3.63 -5.34
N MET A 63 7.72 -2.78 -5.46
CA MET A 63 7.99 -2.01 -6.67
C MET A 63 9.02 -2.74 -7.54
N GLN A 64 8.85 -2.67 -8.86
CA GLN A 64 9.77 -3.24 -9.83
C GLN A 64 10.06 -2.28 -10.99
N LYS A 65 11.10 -2.63 -11.76
CA LYS A 65 11.31 -2.08 -13.11
C LYS A 65 10.30 -2.74 -14.06
N GLN A 66 10.08 -2.13 -15.22
CA GLN A 66 9.21 -2.70 -16.27
C GLN A 66 9.72 -4.04 -16.76
#